data_AF-A0A8C9FT50-F1
#
_entry.id   AF-A0A8C9FT50-F1
#
_cell.length_a   1.000
_cell.length_b   1.000
_cell.length_c   1.000
_cell.angle_alpha   90.00
_cell.angle_beta   90.00
_cell.angle_gamma   90.00
#
_symmetry.space_group_name_H-M   'P 1'
#
loop_
_entity.id
_entity.type
_entity.pdbx_description
1 polymer ?
#
loop_
_entity_poly.entity_id
_entity_poly.type
_entity_poly.pdbx_seq_one_letter_code
_entity_poly.pdbx_strand_id
1 'polypeptide(L)'
;CDMAEGKRVDEYDIYGFQTVPEDDEEEKLVAKSRALDLRSLSLSENREISTGVKWENYLASTMNREMMRCAELKNLIRSGIPHEHRSKVWKWCVNLHVKKFKDSTVPEYFQTLLQSALEKQNPASKQIELDLLRTLPNNKHYSSPTSEGIQKLRNVLLAFSWRNPDIGYCQGLNRLVAIALLYLEQEDAFWCLVTIVEVFMPRDYYTKTLLGSQVRALPK
;
A
#
# COMPACT_ATOMS: atom_id res chain seq x y z
N CYS A 1 -45.45 7.36 12.38
CA CYS A 1 -44.88 6.23 11.64
C CYS A 1 -43.66 6.75 10.92
N ASP A 2 -42.53 6.09 11.19
CA ASP A 2 -41.21 6.69 11.19
C ASP A 2 -40.72 7.23 9.86
N MET A 3 -40.07 8.39 9.98
CA MET A 3 -39.37 9.07 8.91
C MET A 3 -38.18 8.23 8.44
N ALA A 4 -37.93 8.25 7.14
CA ALA A 4 -36.80 7.63 6.49
C ALA A 4 -35.48 7.90 7.24
N GLU A 5 -34.94 6.86 7.90
CA GLU A 5 -33.57 6.86 8.38
C GLU A 5 -32.65 6.91 7.17
N GLY A 6 -32.18 8.12 6.82
CA GLY A 6 -31.08 8.28 5.90
C GLY A 6 -29.89 7.46 6.41
N LYS A 7 -29.43 6.50 5.61
CA LYS A 7 -28.22 5.71 5.91
C LYS A 7 -27.10 6.67 6.32
N ARG A 8 -26.70 6.62 7.60
CA ARG A 8 -25.56 7.38 8.12
C ARG A 8 -24.35 7.04 7.25
N VAL A 9 -23.67 8.05 6.73
CA VAL A 9 -22.39 7.87 6.05
C VAL A 9 -21.41 7.40 7.12
N ASP A 10 -20.79 6.23 6.93
CA ASP A 10 -19.78 5.74 7.85
C ASP A 10 -18.65 6.77 7.97
N GLU A 11 -18.24 7.09 9.20
CA GLU A 11 -17.21 8.10 9.50
C GLU A 11 -15.87 7.80 8.81
N TYR A 12 -15.60 6.52 8.54
CA TYR A 12 -14.41 6.05 7.86
C TYR A 12 -14.76 5.16 6.66
N ASP A 13 -13.94 5.22 5.63
CA ASP A 13 -14.02 4.30 4.49
C ASP A 13 -13.50 2.90 4.86
N ILE A 14 -13.55 1.98 3.88
CA ILE A 14 -13.11 0.60 4.05
C ILE A 14 -11.62 0.44 4.38
N TYR A 15 -10.82 1.49 4.22
CA TYR A 15 -9.39 1.53 4.57
C TYR A 15 -9.12 2.28 5.88
N GLY A 16 -10.16 2.82 6.51
CA GLY A 16 -10.04 3.60 7.73
C GLY A 16 -9.70 5.06 7.51
N PHE A 17 -9.83 5.62 6.31
CA PHE A 17 -9.73 7.06 6.08
C PHE A 17 -11.03 7.75 6.40
N GLN A 18 -10.96 8.89 7.07
CA GLN A 18 -12.12 9.70 7.39
C GLN A 18 -12.84 10.14 6.10
N THR A 19 -14.15 9.91 6.03
CA THR A 19 -14.97 10.23 4.84
C THR A 19 -15.51 11.65 4.87
N VAL A 20 -15.45 12.31 6.03
CA VAL A 20 -16.02 13.63 6.31
C VAL A 20 -15.00 14.44 7.11
N PRO A 21 -14.43 15.54 6.57
CA PRO A 21 -13.58 16.45 7.35
C PRO A 21 -14.37 17.07 8.52
N GLU A 22 -13.74 17.23 9.68
CA GLU A 22 -14.44 17.70 10.90
C GLU A 22 -15.01 19.14 10.77
N ASP A 23 -14.36 20.02 10.00
CA ASP A 23 -14.52 21.48 10.16
C ASP A 23 -15.09 22.30 8.99
N ASP A 24 -15.52 21.71 7.86
CA ASP A 24 -16.08 22.50 6.74
C ASP A 24 -17.29 21.85 6.06
N GLU A 25 -18.49 22.36 6.33
CA GLU A 25 -19.76 21.90 5.75
C GLU A 25 -19.80 21.97 4.21
N GLU A 26 -19.08 22.92 3.60
CA GLU A 26 -18.99 23.03 2.14
C GLU A 26 -18.12 21.89 1.57
N GLU A 27 -17.02 21.58 2.24
CA GLU A 27 -16.15 20.45 1.87
C GLU A 27 -16.86 19.10 2.08
N LYS A 28 -17.70 18.97 3.12
CA LYS A 28 -18.56 17.78 3.33
C LYS A 28 -19.52 17.54 2.16
N LEU A 29 -20.15 18.60 1.66
CA LEU A 29 -21.05 18.52 0.51
C LEU A 29 -20.30 18.14 -0.78
N VAL A 30 -19.10 18.69 -0.99
CA VAL A 30 -18.24 18.35 -2.14
C VAL A 30 -17.77 16.89 -2.07
N ALA A 31 -17.33 16.41 -0.90
CA ALA A 31 -16.94 15.02 -0.70
C ALA A 31 -18.11 14.05 -0.96
N LYS A 32 -19.31 14.40 -0.47
CA LYS A 32 -20.54 13.61 -0.70
C LYS A 32 -20.95 13.61 -2.18
N SER A 33 -20.84 14.74 -2.88
CA SER A 33 -21.06 14.82 -4.33
C SER A 33 -20.11 13.89 -5.08
N ARG A 34 -18.80 13.97 -4.80
CA ARG A 34 -17.79 13.10 -5.43
C ARG A 34 -18.04 11.61 -5.19
N ALA A 35 -18.44 11.24 -3.96
CA ALA A 35 -18.78 9.86 -3.63
C ALA A 35 -20.01 9.38 -4.41
N LEU A 36 -21.02 10.24 -4.60
CA LEU A 36 -22.20 9.94 -5.41
C LEU A 36 -21.87 9.84 -6.91
N ASP A 37 -20.99 10.70 -7.43
CA ASP A 37 -20.55 10.67 -8.82
C ASP A 37 -19.76 9.39 -9.14
N LEU A 38 -18.85 8.99 -8.25
CA LEU A 38 -18.13 7.71 -8.37
C LEU A 38 -19.10 6.52 -8.37
N ARG A 39 -20.14 6.57 -7.54
CA ARG A 39 -21.18 5.53 -7.50
C ARG A 39 -22.04 5.54 -8.77
N SER A 40 -22.37 6.71 -9.30
CA SER A 40 -23.12 6.85 -10.55
C SER A 40 -22.33 6.28 -11.74
N LEU A 41 -21.04 6.60 -11.83
CA LEU A 41 -20.12 6.03 -12.82
C LEU A 41 -20.08 4.49 -12.72
N SER A 42 -19.98 3.95 -11.50
CA SER A 42 -19.97 2.50 -11.27
C SER A 42 -21.27 1.80 -11.68
N LEU A 43 -22.42 2.49 -11.64
CA LEU A 43 -23.72 1.95 -12.02
C LEU A 43 -23.96 2.00 -13.54
N SER A 44 -23.27 2.90 -14.25
CA SER A 44 -23.41 3.09 -15.71
C SER A 44 -22.66 2.05 -16.54
N GLU A 45 -21.72 1.29 -15.96
CA GLU A 45 -20.93 0.24 -16.65
C GLU A 45 -21.70 -1.07 -16.92
N ASN A 46 -23.03 -1.05 -16.91
CA ASN A 46 -23.84 -2.24 -17.21
C ASN A 46 -24.02 -2.49 -18.71
N ARG A 47 -23.01 -3.15 -19.32
CA ARG A 47 -23.16 -4.02 -20.52
C ARG A 47 -22.07 -5.10 -20.68
N GLU A 48 -21.11 -5.21 -19.76
CA GLU A 48 -20.11 -6.28 -19.73
C GLU A 48 -20.23 -7.08 -18.42
N ILE A 49 -19.76 -8.34 -18.41
CA ILE A 49 -19.58 -9.12 -17.17
C ILE A 49 -18.79 -8.23 -16.20
N SER A 50 -19.40 -7.87 -15.06
CA SER A 50 -18.77 -7.02 -14.04
C SER A 50 -17.37 -7.54 -13.73
N THR A 51 -16.40 -6.64 -13.59
CA THR A 51 -14.99 -6.98 -13.28
C THR A 51 -14.89 -7.99 -12.13
N GLY A 52 -15.75 -7.88 -11.11
CA GLY A 52 -15.82 -8.85 -10.01
C GLY A 52 -16.09 -10.28 -10.47
N VAL A 53 -17.06 -10.50 -11.36
CA VAL A 53 -17.40 -11.84 -11.88
C VAL A 53 -16.25 -12.41 -12.73
N LYS A 54 -15.54 -11.56 -13.49
CA LYS A 54 -14.34 -11.99 -14.24
C LYS A 54 -13.25 -12.50 -13.27
N TRP A 55 -13.07 -11.84 -12.13
CA TRP A 55 -12.13 -12.27 -11.08
C TRP A 55 -12.57 -13.56 -10.39
N GLU A 56 -13.85 -13.69 -10.03
CA GLU A 56 -14.38 -14.92 -9.42
C GLU A 56 -14.17 -16.14 -10.33
N ASN A 57 -14.48 -16.02 -11.62
CA ASN A 57 -14.29 -17.10 -12.58
C ASN A 57 -12.80 -17.50 -12.69
N TYR A 58 -11.90 -16.52 -12.76
CA TYR A 58 -10.47 -16.77 -12.81
C TYR A 58 -9.97 -17.47 -11.53
N LEU A 59 -10.38 -16.98 -10.35
CA LEU A 59 -9.98 -17.55 -9.07
C LEU A 59 -10.56 -18.94 -8.82
N ALA A 60 -11.80 -19.19 -9.25
CA ALA A 60 -12.41 -20.52 -9.22
C ALA A 60 -11.65 -21.51 -10.12
N SER A 61 -11.27 -21.08 -11.33
CA SER A 61 -10.47 -21.91 -12.25
C SER A 61 -9.06 -22.23 -11.71
N THR A 62 -8.56 -21.40 -10.78
CA THR A 62 -7.24 -21.54 -10.16
C THR A 62 -7.30 -22.07 -8.73
N MET A 63 -8.46 -22.47 -8.19
CA MET A 63 -8.60 -22.86 -6.78
C MET A 63 -7.65 -23.98 -6.32
N ASN A 64 -7.21 -24.85 -7.24
CA ASN A 64 -6.29 -25.96 -6.95
C ASN A 64 -4.86 -25.75 -7.51
N ARG A 65 -4.54 -24.53 -7.96
CA ARG A 65 -3.24 -24.20 -8.57
C ARG A 65 -2.74 -22.86 -8.05
N GLU A 66 -1.42 -22.72 -7.94
CA GLU A 66 -0.85 -21.39 -7.71
C GLU A 66 -1.19 -20.47 -8.89
N MET A 67 -1.49 -19.20 -8.61
CA MET A 67 -1.63 -18.19 -9.66
C MET A 67 -0.33 -18.13 -10.47
N MET A 68 -0.45 -18.02 -11.80
CA MET A 68 0.70 -17.95 -12.70
C MET A 68 0.61 -16.73 -13.60
N ARG A 69 1.78 -16.27 -14.07
CA ARG A 69 1.84 -15.16 -15.03
C ARG A 69 1.26 -15.61 -16.38
N CYS A 70 0.11 -15.06 -16.75
CA CYS A 70 -0.51 -15.25 -18.05
C CYS A 70 -1.12 -13.94 -18.57
N ALA A 71 -1.44 -13.89 -19.87
CA ALA A 71 -2.04 -12.71 -20.50
C ALA A 71 -3.40 -12.34 -19.88
N GLU A 72 -4.21 -13.34 -19.54
CA GLU A 72 -5.50 -13.19 -18.88
C GLU A 72 -5.39 -12.47 -17.54
N LEU A 73 -4.55 -12.97 -16.63
CA LEU A 73 -4.31 -12.35 -15.32
C LEU A 73 -3.79 -10.92 -15.46
N LYS A 74 -2.90 -10.67 -16.43
CA LYS A 74 -2.38 -9.32 -16.69
C LYS A 74 -3.48 -8.35 -17.14
N ASN A 75 -4.46 -8.83 -17.90
CA ASN A 75 -5.61 -8.02 -18.32
C ASN A 75 -6.58 -7.79 -17.16
N LEU A 76 -6.86 -8.81 -16.35
CA LEU A 76 -7.67 -8.67 -15.13
C LEU A 76 -7.11 -7.62 -14.17
N ILE A 77 -5.80 -7.65 -13.92
CA ILE A 77 -5.13 -6.65 -13.06
C ILE A 77 -5.31 -5.23 -13.60
N ARG A 78 -5.20 -5.04 -14.93
CA ARG A 78 -5.37 -3.72 -15.55
C ARG A 78 -6.82 -3.23 -15.55
N SER A 79 -7.79 -4.14 -15.61
CA SER A 79 -9.21 -3.83 -15.45
C SER A 79 -9.58 -3.52 -13.99
N GLY A 80 -8.65 -3.68 -13.05
CA GLY A 80 -8.83 -3.41 -11.63
C GLY A 80 -9.04 -4.67 -10.82
N ILE A 81 -8.37 -4.75 -9.67
CA ILE A 81 -8.51 -5.85 -8.71
C ILE A 81 -9.61 -5.45 -7.70
N PRO A 82 -10.67 -6.28 -7.51
CA PRO A 82 -11.64 -6.09 -6.44
C PRO A 82 -10.99 -6.06 -5.07
N HIS A 83 -11.58 -5.31 -4.13
CA HIS A 83 -10.96 -5.02 -2.83
C HIS A 83 -10.60 -6.31 -2.07
N GLU A 84 -11.54 -7.25 -2.02
CA GLU A 84 -11.45 -8.57 -1.39
C GLU A 84 -10.27 -9.41 -1.91
N HIS A 85 -9.82 -9.16 -3.15
CA HIS A 85 -8.75 -9.91 -3.80
C HIS A 85 -7.40 -9.19 -3.77
N ARG A 86 -7.36 -7.90 -3.39
CA ARG A 86 -6.12 -7.09 -3.43
C ARG A 86 -5.01 -7.69 -2.58
N SER A 87 -5.29 -8.07 -1.34
CA SER A 87 -4.30 -8.66 -0.44
C SER A 87 -3.63 -9.89 -1.07
N LYS A 88 -4.44 -10.84 -1.57
CA LYS A 88 -3.97 -12.08 -2.20
C LYS A 88 -3.14 -11.80 -3.46
N VAL A 89 -3.63 -10.94 -4.35
CA VAL A 89 -2.98 -10.64 -5.64
C VAL A 89 -1.69 -9.85 -5.43
N TRP A 90 -1.69 -8.85 -4.54
CA TRP A 90 -0.51 -8.05 -4.24
C TRP A 90 0.58 -8.90 -3.59
N LYS A 91 0.23 -9.73 -2.59
CA LYS A 91 1.16 -10.68 -1.97
C LYS A 91 1.78 -11.61 -2.99
N TRP A 92 0.97 -12.13 -3.92
CA TRP A 92 1.46 -12.96 -5.01
C TRP A 92 2.44 -12.21 -5.92
N CYS A 93 2.10 -10.99 -6.35
CA CYS A 93 2.99 -10.14 -7.16
C CYS A 93 4.33 -9.88 -6.46
N VAL A 94 4.30 -9.53 -5.17
CA VAL A 94 5.52 -9.33 -4.37
C VAL A 94 6.35 -10.62 -4.34
N ASN A 95 5.74 -11.75 -3.99
CA ASN A 95 6.43 -13.04 -3.91
C ASN A 95 7.07 -13.48 -5.23
N LEU A 96 6.47 -13.16 -6.38
CA LEU A 96 7.11 -13.42 -7.68
C LEU A 96 8.47 -12.73 -7.84
N HIS A 97 8.60 -11.52 -7.32
CA HIS A 97 9.83 -10.74 -7.42
C HIS A 97 10.82 -11.06 -6.29
N VAL A 98 10.32 -11.35 -5.09
CA VAL A 98 11.20 -11.57 -3.92
C VAL A 98 11.60 -13.02 -3.70
N LYS A 99 11.03 -13.99 -4.41
CA LYS A 99 11.30 -15.43 -4.19
C LYS A 99 12.79 -15.76 -4.13
N LYS A 100 13.56 -15.33 -5.13
CA LYS A 100 15.02 -15.57 -5.15
C LYS A 100 15.76 -14.91 -3.98
N PHE A 101 15.31 -13.72 -3.56
CA PHE A 101 15.89 -13.03 -2.41
C PHE A 101 15.58 -13.79 -1.13
N LYS A 102 14.32 -14.17 -0.90
CA LYS A 102 13.87 -14.96 0.24
C LYS A 102 14.61 -16.30 0.34
N ASP A 103 14.74 -17.01 -0.78
CA ASP A 103 15.43 -18.31 -0.85
C ASP A 103 16.93 -18.18 -0.54
N SER A 104 17.52 -17.00 -0.72
CA SER A 104 18.94 -16.73 -0.48
C SER A 104 19.22 -16.05 0.88
N THR A 105 18.17 -15.68 1.63
CA THR A 105 18.30 -15.05 2.94
C THR A 105 18.16 -16.07 4.06
N VAL A 106 18.66 -15.71 5.24
CA VAL A 106 18.45 -16.50 6.46
C VAL A 106 16.95 -16.58 6.79
N PRO A 107 16.49 -17.67 7.45
CA PRO A 107 15.16 -17.71 8.04
C PRO A 107 14.90 -16.49 8.93
N GLU A 108 13.66 -16.02 8.98
CA GLU A 108 13.27 -14.87 9.82
C GLU A 108 14.10 -13.59 9.55
N TYR A 109 14.46 -13.39 8.27
CA TYR A 109 15.31 -12.29 7.84
C TYR A 109 14.78 -10.92 8.29
N PHE A 110 13.47 -10.69 8.14
CA PHE A 110 12.84 -9.43 8.55
C PHE A 110 12.97 -9.20 10.07
N GLN A 111 12.72 -10.23 10.88
CA GLN A 111 12.81 -10.18 12.34
C GLN A 111 14.26 -9.94 12.78
N THR A 112 15.23 -10.57 12.11
CA THR A 112 16.67 -10.36 12.38
C THR A 112 17.10 -8.92 12.12
N LEU A 113 16.63 -8.32 11.02
CA LEU A 113 16.89 -6.91 10.70
C LEU A 113 16.23 -5.98 11.72
N LEU A 114 14.98 -6.26 12.09
CA LEU A 114 14.26 -5.47 13.07
C LEU A 114 14.96 -5.51 14.44
N GLN A 115 15.40 -6.68 14.89
CA GLN A 115 16.15 -6.83 16.12
C GLN A 115 17.44 -6.00 16.09
N SER A 116 18.19 -6.07 14.99
CA SER A 116 19.39 -5.25 14.78
C SER A 116 19.09 -3.75 14.86
N ALA A 117 17.93 -3.34 14.34
CA ALA A 117 17.50 -1.95 14.35
C ALA A 117 17.05 -1.43 15.73
N LEU A 118 16.60 -2.32 16.61
CA LEU A 118 16.23 -1.97 17.98
C LEU A 118 17.45 -1.92 18.90
N GLU A 119 18.45 -2.75 18.66
CA GLU A 119 19.67 -2.81 19.46
C GLU A 119 20.67 -1.69 19.15
N LYS A 120 20.75 -1.28 17.88
CA LYS A 120 21.75 -0.31 17.41
C LYS A 120 21.07 0.89 16.79
N GLN A 121 21.55 2.09 17.16
CA GLN A 121 21.02 3.33 16.62
C GLN A 121 21.35 3.44 15.12
N ASN A 122 20.32 3.63 14.30
CA ASN A 122 20.44 3.87 12.87
C ASN A 122 20.29 5.39 12.58
N PRO A 123 21.13 6.01 11.73
CA PRO A 123 20.95 7.40 11.31
C PRO A 123 19.54 7.72 10.80
N ALA A 124 18.84 6.74 10.21
CA ALA A 124 17.47 6.85 9.73
C ALA A 124 16.41 6.95 10.86
N SER A 125 16.68 6.41 12.05
CA SER A 125 15.66 6.24 13.11
C SER A 125 15.00 7.56 13.50
N LYS A 126 15.79 8.63 13.66
CA LYS A 126 15.25 9.95 14.06
C LYS A 126 14.29 10.50 13.00
N GLN A 127 14.64 10.38 11.72
CA GLN A 127 13.79 10.88 10.64
C GLN A 127 12.54 10.02 10.46
N ILE A 128 12.64 8.70 10.66
CA ILE A 128 11.49 7.80 10.66
C ILE A 128 10.48 8.24 11.72
N GLU A 129 10.90 8.43 12.98
CA GLU A 129 9.98 8.83 14.07
C GLU A 129 9.25 10.14 13.78
N LEU A 130 9.95 11.14 13.22
CA LEU A 130 9.34 12.42 12.81
C LEU A 130 8.28 12.25 11.72
N ASP A 131 8.37 11.18 10.93
CA ASP A 131 7.51 10.95 9.78
C ASP A 131 6.28 10.09 10.11
N LEU A 132 6.30 9.33 11.21
CA LEU A 132 5.25 8.36 11.51
C LEU A 132 3.86 8.99 11.62
N LEU A 133 3.68 9.98 12.51
CA LEU A 133 2.36 10.57 12.77
C LEU A 133 1.86 11.47 11.64
N ARG A 134 2.77 11.99 10.81
CA ARG A 134 2.40 12.72 9.59
C ARG A 134 2.08 11.80 8.41
N THR A 135 2.20 10.48 8.58
CA THR A 135 1.89 9.50 7.54
C THR A 135 0.43 9.06 7.65
N LEU A 136 -0.36 9.32 6.61
CA LEU A 136 -1.81 9.04 6.59
C LEU A 136 -2.57 9.69 7.78
N PRO A 137 -2.46 11.02 7.99
CA PRO A 137 -2.98 11.68 9.21
C PRO A 137 -4.49 11.47 9.42
N ASN A 138 -5.25 11.31 8.33
CA ASN A 138 -6.71 11.14 8.38
C ASN A 138 -7.12 9.66 8.45
N ASN A 139 -6.20 8.74 8.76
CA ASN A 139 -6.48 7.32 8.87
C ASN A 139 -6.49 6.88 10.33
N LYS A 140 -7.57 6.22 10.76
CA LYS A 140 -7.76 5.77 12.15
C LYS A 140 -6.64 4.84 12.67
N HIS A 141 -5.96 4.11 11.79
CA HIS A 141 -4.85 3.21 12.16
C HIS A 141 -3.53 3.95 12.39
N TYR A 142 -3.47 5.24 12.06
CA TYR A 142 -2.27 6.09 12.12
C TYR A 142 -2.44 7.33 13.01
N SER A 143 -3.55 7.44 13.74
CA SER A 143 -3.94 8.63 14.50
C SER A 143 -3.15 8.87 15.80
N SER A 144 -2.49 7.86 16.36
CA SER A 144 -1.79 7.94 17.65
C SER A 144 -0.44 7.23 17.61
N PRO A 145 0.57 7.68 18.39
CA PRO A 145 1.86 6.99 18.52
C PRO A 145 1.76 5.51 18.92
N THR A 146 0.69 5.14 19.63
CA THR A 146 0.43 3.78 20.10
C THR A 146 -0.39 2.94 19.12
N SER A 147 -0.90 3.52 18.03
CA SER A 147 -1.70 2.80 17.04
C SER A 147 -0.89 1.67 16.39
N GLU A 148 -1.55 0.55 16.14
CA GLU A 148 -0.91 -0.63 15.53
C GLU A 148 -0.29 -0.31 14.16
N GLY A 149 -0.94 0.53 13.35
CA GLY A 149 -0.42 0.97 12.05
C GLY A 149 0.90 1.74 12.17
N ILE A 150 1.03 2.59 13.18
CA ILE A 150 2.27 3.34 13.46
C ILE A 150 3.40 2.39 13.88
N GLN A 151 3.11 1.41 14.74
CA GLN A 151 4.09 0.39 15.15
C GLN A 151 4.54 -0.46 13.96
N LYS A 152 3.60 -0.92 13.12
CA LYS A 152 3.90 -1.68 11.91
C LYS A 152 4.73 -0.86 10.91
N LEU A 153 4.37 0.40 10.70
CA LEU A 153 5.09 1.32 9.82
C LEU A 153 6.53 1.53 10.30
N ARG A 154 6.73 1.79 11.60
CA ARG A 154 8.06 1.92 12.21
C ARG A 154 8.93 0.70 11.96
N ASN A 155 8.41 -0.49 12.27
CA ASN A 155 9.15 -1.74 12.15
C ASN A 155 9.64 -1.99 10.72
N VAL A 156 8.76 -1.79 9.74
CA VAL A 156 9.10 -2.01 8.33
C VAL A 156 10.17 -1.02 7.85
N LEU A 157 10.03 0.27 8.17
CA LEU A 157 10.99 1.29 7.76
C LEU A 157 12.36 1.10 8.41
N LEU A 158 12.38 0.75 9.71
CA LEU A 158 13.61 0.44 10.42
C LEU A 158 14.30 -0.79 9.80
N ALA A 159 13.60 -1.90 9.62
CA ALA A 159 14.18 -3.09 9.01
C ALA A 159 14.72 -2.81 7.59
N PHE A 160 14.00 -2.02 6.78
CA PHE A 160 14.47 -1.62 5.46
C PHE A 160 15.75 -0.77 5.50
N SER A 161 15.83 0.19 6.43
CA SER A 161 17.03 1.02 6.58
C SER A 161 18.29 0.25 6.97
N TRP A 162 18.13 -0.94 7.56
CA TRP A 162 19.22 -1.88 7.84
C TRP A 162 19.56 -2.79 6.68
N ARG A 163 18.53 -3.22 5.93
CA ARG A 163 18.74 -4.00 4.71
C ARG A 163 19.56 -3.24 3.69
N ASN A 164 19.25 -1.96 3.49
CA ASN A 164 19.87 -1.13 2.47
C ASN A 164 20.35 0.20 3.09
N PRO A 165 21.51 0.21 3.79
CA PRO A 165 22.03 1.41 4.45
C PRO A 165 22.42 2.54 3.49
N ASP A 166 22.71 2.22 2.23
CA ASP A 166 23.07 3.21 1.21
C ASP A 166 21.90 4.17 0.90
N ILE A 167 20.68 3.62 0.85
CA ILE A 167 19.44 4.39 0.80
C ILE A 167 19.05 4.83 2.21
N GLY A 168 19.09 3.91 3.17
CA GLY A 168 18.64 4.09 4.55
C GLY A 168 17.15 4.42 4.59
N TYR A 169 16.84 5.69 4.81
CA TYR A 169 15.49 6.22 4.76
C TYR A 169 15.46 7.56 4.03
N CYS A 170 14.51 7.70 3.11
CA CYS A 170 14.16 8.98 2.52
C CYS A 170 12.66 9.24 2.65
N GLN A 171 12.30 10.53 2.71
CA GLN A 171 10.91 10.94 2.76
C GLN A 171 10.16 10.42 1.52
N GLY A 172 9.02 9.76 1.74
CA GLY A 172 8.24 9.08 0.71
C GLY A 172 8.17 7.56 0.91
N LEU A 173 9.20 6.93 1.49
CA LEU A 173 9.16 5.49 1.80
C LEU A 173 8.07 5.18 2.83
N ASN A 174 7.89 6.05 3.81
CA ASN A 174 6.80 5.98 4.78
C ASN A 174 5.42 5.85 4.13
N ARG A 175 5.15 6.61 3.07
CA ARG A 175 3.86 6.55 2.38
C ARG A 175 3.68 5.24 1.61
N LEU A 176 4.73 4.74 0.97
CA LEU A 176 4.70 3.45 0.28
C LEU A 176 4.36 2.32 1.25
N VAL A 177 5.06 2.28 2.39
CA VAL A 177 4.84 1.27 3.43
C VAL A 177 3.44 1.39 4.02
N ALA A 178 2.99 2.60 4.35
CA ALA A 178 1.69 2.79 4.95
C ALA A 178 0.54 2.33 4.04
N ILE A 179 0.66 2.56 2.72
CA ILE A 179 -0.29 2.06 1.73
C ILE A 179 -0.20 0.53 1.61
N ALA A 180 1.00 -0.04 1.60
CA ALA A 180 1.17 -1.49 1.57
C ALA A 180 0.52 -2.17 2.78
N LEU A 181 0.66 -1.58 3.98
CA LEU A 181 0.08 -2.07 5.23
C LEU A 181 -1.45 -2.00 5.28
N LEU A 182 -2.12 -1.30 4.36
CA LEU A 182 -3.58 -1.38 4.23
C LEU A 182 -4.07 -2.70 3.63
N TYR A 183 -3.18 -3.46 2.99
CA TYR A 183 -3.52 -4.70 2.27
C TYR A 183 -2.65 -5.90 2.65
N LEU A 184 -1.45 -5.66 3.19
CA LEU A 184 -0.44 -6.66 3.44
C LEU A 184 -0.08 -6.70 4.92
N GLU A 185 0.26 -7.90 5.39
CA GLU A 185 0.87 -8.07 6.71
C GLU A 185 2.25 -7.40 6.78
N GLN A 186 2.72 -7.15 7.99
CA GLN A 186 3.94 -6.36 8.26
C GLN A 186 5.15 -6.84 7.43
N GLU A 187 5.44 -8.14 7.43
CA GLU A 187 6.57 -8.69 6.68
C GLU A 187 6.34 -8.65 5.15
N ASP A 188 5.12 -8.90 4.69
CA ASP A 188 4.80 -8.80 3.26
C ASP A 188 4.92 -7.35 2.77
N ALA A 189 4.57 -6.36 3.60
CA ALA A 189 4.76 -4.94 3.32
C ALA A 189 6.26 -4.56 3.26
N PHE A 190 7.10 -5.16 4.10
CA PHE A 190 8.56 -5.01 3.99
C PHE A 190 9.08 -5.52 2.64
N TRP A 191 8.68 -6.73 2.23
CA TRP A 191 9.08 -7.27 0.93
C TRP A 191 8.49 -6.49 -0.25
N CYS A 192 7.31 -5.89 -0.07
CA CYS A 192 6.73 -4.97 -1.04
C CYS A 192 7.62 -3.73 -1.24
N LEU A 193 8.06 -3.11 -0.14
CA LEU A 193 8.98 -1.97 -0.19
C LEU A 193 10.31 -2.35 -0.86
N VAL A 194 10.89 -3.48 -0.49
CA VAL A 194 12.12 -4.02 -1.12
C VAL A 194 11.93 -4.18 -2.62
N THR A 195 10.82 -4.75 -3.05
CA THR A 195 10.51 -4.92 -4.48
C THR A 195 10.44 -3.57 -5.20
N ILE A 196 9.69 -2.62 -4.65
CA ILE A 196 9.54 -1.30 -5.28
C ILE A 196 10.89 -0.60 -5.40
N VAL A 197 11.66 -0.57 -4.32
CA VAL A 197 12.89 0.22 -4.23
C VAL A 197 14.07 -0.44 -4.96
N GLU A 198 14.24 -1.76 -4.82
CA GLU A 198 15.43 -2.46 -5.34
C GLU A 198 15.21 -3.13 -6.70
N VAL A 199 13.96 -3.44 -7.07
CA VAL A 199 13.64 -4.15 -8.33
C VAL A 199 13.05 -3.23 -9.39
N PHE A 200 12.12 -2.33 -9.00
CA PHE A 200 11.41 -1.50 -9.98
C PHE A 200 12.03 -0.14 -10.20
N MET A 201 12.48 0.52 -9.14
CA MET A 201 13.07 1.84 -9.27
C MET A 201 14.51 1.76 -9.82
N PRO A 202 14.92 2.73 -10.65
CA PRO A 202 16.33 2.87 -11.03
C PRO A 202 17.20 3.00 -9.78
N ARG A 203 18.39 2.40 -9.79
CA ARG A 203 19.30 2.39 -8.62
C ARG A 203 19.57 3.79 -8.07
N ASP A 204 19.61 4.80 -8.94
CA ASP A 204 19.93 6.18 -8.57
C ASP A 204 18.72 7.02 -8.14
N TYR A 205 17.51 6.45 -8.14
CA TYR A 205 16.28 7.17 -7.83
C TYR A 205 16.23 7.66 -6.38
N TYR A 206 16.64 6.82 -5.43
CA TYR A 206 16.65 7.12 -3.99
C TYR A 206 18.04 7.41 -3.43
N THR A 207 19.05 7.53 -4.29
CA THR A 207 20.39 7.95 -3.85
C THR A 207 20.39 9.40 -3.40
N LYS A 208 21.35 9.78 -2.56
CA LYS A 208 21.51 11.13 -2.02
C LYS A 208 21.58 12.24 -3.08
N THR A 209 21.92 11.89 -4.32
CA THR A 209 22.01 12.81 -5.45
C THR A 209 20.70 12.97 -6.23
N LEU A 210 19.66 12.15 -5.95
CA LEU A 210 18.33 12.17 -6.60
C LEU A 210 18.36 12.25 -8.14
N LEU A 211 19.47 11.80 -8.77
CA LEU A 211 19.70 11.93 -10.21
C LEU A 211 18.64 11.19 -11.03
N GLY A 212 18.10 10.09 -10.48
CA GLY A 212 16.99 9.35 -11.09
C GLY A 212 15.62 10.02 -10.96
N SER A 213 15.45 11.00 -10.06
CA SER A 213 14.20 11.77 -9.87
C SER A 213 14.15 13.03 -10.74
N GLN A 214 15.26 13.44 -11.35
CA GLN A 214 15.25 14.53 -12.32
C GLN A 214 14.64 14.02 -13.63
N VAL A 215 13.49 14.58 -13.99
CA VAL A 215 12.79 14.29 -15.25
C VAL A 215 13.79 14.46 -16.39
N ARG A 216 14.07 13.37 -17.10
CA ARG A 216 14.87 13.40 -18.33
C ARG A 216 14.08 14.23 -19.35
N ALA A 217 14.38 15.53 -19.44
CA ALA A 217 13.97 16.33 -20.57
C ALA A 217 14.68 15.75 -21.80
N LEU A 218 13.99 14.87 -22.52
CA LEU A 218 14.46 14.43 -23.83
C LEU A 218 14.50 15.67 -24.73
N PRO A 219 15.62 15.97 -25.41
CA PRO A 219 15.62 16.96 -26.46
C PRO A 219 14.67 16.47 -27.56
N LYS A 220 13.85 17.41 -28.07
CA LYS A 220 12.95 17.19 -29.21
C LYS A 220 13.69 16.73 -30.45
#